data_AF-A0A1Q3V2W6-F1
#
_entry.id   AF-A0A1Q3V2W6-F1
#
_cell.length_a   1.000
_cell.length_b   1.000
_cell.length_c   1.000
_cell.angle_alpha   90.00
_cell.angle_beta   90.00
_cell.angle_gamma   90.00
#
_symmetry.space_group_name_H-M   'P 1'
#
loop_
_entity.id
_entity.type
_entity.pdbx_description
1 polymer ?
#
loop_
_entity_poly.entity_id
_entity_poly.type
_entity_poly.pdbx_seq_one_letter_code
_entity_poly.pdbx_strand_id
1 'polypeptide(L)'
;MSMSEVDKISALGNAAIERSRERRRPIGTKSVALRRQHLYKKLGRVLVAGGIVLIGAALFGALIKPLGFTGLLALMVLLIGVAVLFGKWPPFPEPRQADLPKADLKQLAGRTEIWLEAQRPALPAPARQLVDGIGVQLDLLAPQLQTLDAATPAAANIRKLVGEDLPELVAGYQRIPAGLRGEAHAGRTPDETLLGGLKMLEREIGDAARSLAAGEIDKLATRERYLQLKYQGLEADDTPGAG
;
A
#
# COMPACT_ATOMS: atom_id res chain seq x y z
N MET A 1 44.59 18.21 -25.18
CA MET A 1 44.26 18.57 -23.78
C MET A 1 43.86 17.28 -23.08
N SER A 2 44.81 16.64 -22.38
CA SER A 2 44.60 15.34 -21.73
C SER A 2 43.71 15.54 -20.51
N MET A 3 42.53 14.92 -20.52
CA MET A 3 41.61 14.93 -19.38
C MET A 3 42.32 14.32 -18.16
N SER A 4 42.37 15.06 -17.05
CA SER A 4 43.12 14.66 -15.86
C SER A 4 42.55 13.35 -15.31
N GLU A 5 43.41 12.49 -14.77
CA GLU A 5 42.99 11.22 -14.16
C GLU A 5 41.98 11.45 -13.03
N VAL A 6 42.08 12.60 -12.36
CA VAL A 6 41.12 13.09 -11.37
C VAL A 6 39.74 13.35 -11.98
N ASP A 7 39.67 13.89 -13.20
CA ASP A 7 38.41 14.14 -13.93
C ASP A 7 37.74 12.83 -14.36
N LYS A 8 38.53 11.80 -14.69
CA LYS A 8 38.00 10.46 -14.98
C LYS A 8 37.44 9.78 -13.73
N ILE A 9 38.15 9.87 -12.61
CA ILE A 9 37.72 9.26 -11.34
C ILE A 9 36.46 9.95 -10.81
N SER A 10 36.40 11.28 -10.89
CA SER A 10 35.22 12.04 -10.48
C SER A 10 34.03 11.81 -11.43
N ALA A 11 34.25 11.67 -12.73
CA ALA A 11 33.20 11.29 -13.69
C ALA A 11 32.65 9.88 -13.42
N LEU A 12 33.51 8.90 -13.11
CA LEU A 12 33.10 7.54 -12.77
C LEU A 12 32.36 7.48 -11.41
N GLY A 13 32.83 8.26 -10.43
CA GLY A 13 32.15 8.41 -9.14
C GLY A 13 30.76 9.02 -9.30
N ASN A 14 30.64 10.09 -10.08
CA ASN A 14 29.36 10.73 -10.36
C ASN A 14 28.42 9.80 -11.12
N ALA A 15 28.89 9.06 -12.13
CA ALA A 15 28.08 8.07 -12.85
C ALA A 15 27.59 6.92 -11.95
N ALA A 16 28.41 6.48 -10.98
CA ALA A 16 28.00 5.47 -10.00
C ALA A 16 26.99 6.01 -8.98
N ILE A 17 27.11 7.28 -8.59
CA ILE A 17 26.16 7.97 -7.72
C ILE A 17 24.84 8.24 -8.46
N GLU A 18 24.86 8.63 -9.73
CA GLU A 18 23.69 8.83 -10.59
C GLU A 18 22.90 7.51 -10.73
N ARG A 19 23.59 6.42 -11.03
CA ARG A 19 23.02 5.06 -11.12
C ARG A 19 22.47 4.56 -9.78
N SER A 20 23.05 5.02 -8.67
CA SER A 20 22.55 4.73 -7.32
C SER A 20 21.37 5.63 -6.92
N ARG A 21 21.30 6.86 -7.43
CA ARG A 21 20.18 7.79 -7.25
C ARG A 21 18.95 7.38 -8.05
N GLU A 22 19.09 6.82 -9.24
CA GLU A 22 17.98 6.22 -9.99
C GLU A 22 17.36 5.02 -9.26
N ARG A 23 18.16 4.22 -8.55
CA ARG A 23 17.67 3.13 -7.67
C ARG A 23 17.10 3.64 -6.32
N ARG A 24 17.36 4.89 -5.95
CA ARG A 24 16.95 5.51 -4.68
C ARG A 24 16.26 6.86 -4.90
N ARG A 25 15.37 6.96 -5.88
CA ARG A 25 14.44 8.10 -5.95
C ARG A 25 13.21 7.74 -5.11
N PRO A 26 13.07 8.24 -3.87
CA PRO A 26 11.76 8.24 -3.22
C PRO A 26 10.87 9.20 -4.00
N ILE A 27 9.93 8.66 -4.76
CA ILE A 27 8.87 9.46 -5.36
C ILE A 27 7.69 9.38 -4.41
N GLY A 28 7.37 10.51 -3.79
CA GLY A 28 6.29 10.67 -2.84
C GLY A 28 6.74 11.44 -1.60
N THR A 29 6.41 12.73 -1.56
CA THR A 29 6.60 13.63 -0.41
C THR A 29 5.88 13.15 0.87
N LYS A 30 5.01 12.13 0.77
CA LYS A 30 4.35 11.47 1.92
C LYS A 30 5.20 10.40 2.61
N SER A 31 6.31 9.96 2.01
CA SER A 31 7.22 8.94 2.57
C SER A 31 8.00 9.42 3.82
N VAL A 32 8.21 10.73 3.97
CA VAL A 32 8.85 11.33 5.15
C VAL A 32 7.83 11.63 6.25
N ALA A 33 6.60 11.99 5.88
CA ALA A 33 5.51 12.28 6.81
C ALA A 33 5.03 11.03 7.57
N LEU A 34 5.00 9.86 6.90
CA LEU A 34 4.56 8.60 7.51
C LEU A 34 5.63 7.96 8.41
N ARG A 35 6.92 8.13 8.11
CA ARG A 35 8.01 7.75 9.05
C ARG A 35 7.85 8.45 10.40
N ARG A 36 7.36 9.69 10.41
CA ARG A 36 7.00 10.41 11.63
C ARG A 36 5.75 9.81 12.30
N GLN A 37 4.67 9.56 11.55
CA GLN A 37 3.40 9.06 12.15
C GLN A 37 3.53 7.66 12.80
N HIS A 38 4.34 6.77 12.23
CA HIS A 38 4.62 5.45 12.81
C HIS A 38 5.55 5.50 14.03
N LEU A 39 6.51 6.44 14.05
CA LEU A 39 7.28 6.74 15.26
C LEU A 39 6.39 7.35 16.35
N TYR A 40 5.53 8.32 16.03
CA TYR A 40 4.66 8.98 17.01
C TYR A 40 3.63 8.02 17.62
N LYS A 41 3.11 7.04 16.88
CA LYS A 41 2.21 6.01 17.45
C LYS A 41 2.93 4.98 18.33
N LYS A 42 4.17 4.61 18.02
CA LYS A 42 5.02 3.79 18.92
C LYS A 42 5.41 4.59 20.17
N LEU A 43 5.82 5.85 20.00
CA LEU A 43 6.24 6.72 21.10
C LEU A 43 5.07 7.08 22.02
N GLY A 44 3.89 7.35 21.45
CA GLY A 44 2.67 7.63 22.21
C GLY A 44 2.23 6.45 23.08
N ARG A 45 2.37 5.21 22.59
CA ARG A 45 2.02 4.00 23.35
C ARG A 45 3.03 3.68 24.46
N VAL A 46 4.32 3.91 24.19
CA VAL A 46 5.38 3.83 25.20
C VAL A 46 5.23 4.92 26.26
N LEU A 47 4.82 6.13 25.89
CA LEU A 47 4.51 7.23 26.80
C LEU A 47 3.28 6.95 27.68
N VAL A 48 2.20 6.38 27.12
CA VAL A 48 1.01 6.00 27.91
C VAL A 48 1.34 4.85 28.87
N ALA A 49 2.06 3.82 28.41
CA ALA A 49 2.49 2.72 29.28
C ALA A 49 3.44 3.21 30.39
N GLY A 50 4.41 4.06 30.05
CA GLY A 50 5.30 4.70 31.03
C GLY A 50 4.56 5.61 32.01
N GLY A 51 3.55 6.35 31.53
CA GLY A 51 2.69 7.20 32.35
C GLY A 51 1.86 6.42 33.36
N ILE A 52 1.27 5.28 32.97
CA ILE A 52 0.51 4.40 33.88
C ILE A 52 1.42 3.84 34.98
N VAL A 53 2.65 3.43 34.63
CA VAL A 53 3.62 2.92 35.62
C VAL A 53 4.11 4.02 36.55
N LEU A 54 4.35 5.23 36.04
CA LEU A 54 4.72 6.39 36.86
C LEU A 54 3.62 6.80 37.84
N ILE A 55 2.36 6.80 37.39
CA ILE A 55 1.20 7.10 38.26
C ILE A 55 1.04 6.01 39.32
N GLY A 56 1.17 4.73 38.95
CA GLY A 56 1.14 3.62 39.91
C GLY A 56 2.24 3.71 40.96
N ALA A 57 3.47 4.07 40.55
CA ALA A 57 4.60 4.25 41.46
C ALA A 57 4.45 5.48 42.38
N ALA A 58 3.95 6.59 41.84
CA ALA A 58 3.70 7.80 42.60
C ALA A 58 2.59 7.59 43.65
N LEU A 59 1.50 6.91 43.30
CA LEU A 59 0.43 6.55 44.22
C LEU A 59 0.90 5.57 45.30
N PHE A 60 1.72 4.59 44.94
CA PHE A 60 2.27 3.61 45.90
C PHE A 60 3.26 4.27 46.90
N GLY A 61 4.09 5.20 46.43
CA GLY A 61 5.01 5.97 47.28
C GLY A 61 4.36 7.00 48.17
N ALA A 62 3.21 7.54 47.77
CA ALA A 62 2.44 8.49 48.57
C ALA A 62 1.61 7.80 49.68
N LEU A 63 1.16 6.56 49.47
CA LEU A 63 0.14 5.94 50.33
C LEU A 63 0.68 4.93 51.37
N ILE A 64 1.86 4.32 51.15
CA ILE A 64 2.31 3.18 51.98
C ILE A 64 3.63 3.44 52.70
N LYS A 65 4.73 3.83 52.02
CA LYS A 65 6.03 4.21 52.61
C LYS A 65 6.85 5.08 51.63
N PRO A 66 7.72 5.99 52.10
CA PRO A 66 8.66 6.69 51.22
C PRO A 66 9.53 5.67 50.49
N LEU A 67 9.50 5.68 49.15
CA LEU A 67 10.36 4.83 48.33
C LEU A 67 11.81 5.26 48.54
N GLY A 68 12.54 4.55 49.39
CA GLY A 68 14.00 4.64 49.45
C GLY A 68 14.65 4.18 48.14
N PHE A 69 15.98 4.27 48.06
CA PHE A 69 16.78 3.89 46.89
C PHE A 69 16.44 2.49 46.32
N THR A 70 16.13 1.52 47.20
CA THR A 70 15.73 0.17 46.82
C THR A 70 14.39 0.12 46.08
N GLY A 71 13.43 0.99 46.43
CA GLY A 71 12.15 1.09 45.74
C GLY A 71 12.30 1.68 44.34
N LEU A 72 13.21 2.65 44.18
CA LEU A 72 13.54 3.24 42.88
C LEU A 72 14.21 2.23 41.94
N LEU A 73 15.11 1.39 42.47
CA LEU A 73 15.71 0.29 41.72
C LEU A 73 14.69 -0.78 41.30
N ALA A 74 13.78 -1.17 42.19
CA ALA A 74 12.72 -2.11 41.86
C ALA A 74 11.79 -1.58 40.76
N LEU A 75 11.48 -0.27 40.80
CA LEU A 75 10.70 0.40 39.76
C LEU A 75 11.43 0.42 38.40
N MET A 76 12.74 0.68 38.40
CA MET A 76 13.56 0.62 37.19
C MET A 76 13.60 -0.78 36.57
N VAL A 77 13.76 -1.83 37.39
CA VAL A 77 13.74 -3.22 36.90
C VAL A 77 12.35 -3.59 36.37
N LEU A 78 11.28 -3.14 37.02
CA LEU A 78 9.91 -3.34 36.54
C LEU A 78 9.67 -2.64 35.19
N LEU A 79 10.13 -1.39 35.03
CA LEU A 79 10.03 -0.65 33.77
C LEU A 79 10.82 -1.30 32.64
N ILE A 80 12.04 -1.78 32.93
CA ILE A 80 12.84 -2.56 31.97
C ILE A 80 12.13 -3.87 31.62
N GLY A 81 11.57 -4.56 32.61
CA GLY A 81 10.79 -5.79 32.42
C GLY A 81 9.57 -5.58 31.54
N VAL A 82 8.80 -4.51 31.76
CA VAL A 82 7.66 -4.13 30.92
C VAL A 82 8.14 -3.76 29.51
N ALA A 83 9.23 -3.00 29.36
CA ALA A 83 9.78 -2.63 28.06
C ALA A 83 10.29 -3.85 27.27
N VAL A 84 10.92 -4.83 27.94
CA VAL A 84 11.37 -6.07 27.32
C VAL A 84 10.18 -6.98 26.97
N LEU A 85 9.18 -7.08 27.84
CA LEU A 85 7.97 -7.88 27.61
C LEU A 85 7.15 -7.33 26.45
N PHE A 86 6.96 -6.00 26.38
CA PHE A 86 6.30 -5.35 25.24
C PHE A 86 7.20 -5.21 24.00
N GLY A 87 8.52 -5.26 24.17
CA GLY A 87 9.49 -5.26 23.06
C GLY A 87 9.64 -6.63 22.39
N LYS A 88 9.41 -7.72 23.14
CA LYS A 88 9.37 -9.12 22.64
C LYS A 88 8.00 -9.56 22.15
N TRP A 89 6.93 -8.84 22.49
CA TRP A 89 5.64 -9.08 21.84
C TRP A 89 5.74 -8.69 20.37
N PRO A 90 5.37 -9.60 19.44
CA PRO A 90 5.45 -9.29 18.02
C PRO A 90 4.68 -8.00 17.76
N PRO A 91 5.24 -7.05 16.99
CA PRO A 91 4.48 -5.88 16.59
C PRO A 91 3.15 -6.37 16.02
N PHE A 92 2.06 -5.86 16.57
CA PHE A 92 0.70 -6.24 16.16
C PHE A 92 0.62 -6.37 14.64
N PRO A 93 -0.12 -7.38 14.15
CA PRO A 93 -0.03 -7.85 12.78
C PRO A 93 -0.13 -6.68 11.83
N GLU A 94 0.81 -6.61 10.89
CA GLU A 94 0.66 -5.90 9.63
C GLU A 94 -0.78 -6.06 9.12
N PRO A 95 -1.36 -5.04 8.46
CA PRO A 95 -2.75 -5.04 7.97
C PRO A 95 -3.10 -6.44 7.48
N ARG A 96 -3.93 -7.14 8.25
CA ARG A 96 -4.14 -8.57 8.06
C ARG A 96 -4.76 -8.72 6.68
N GLN A 97 -4.39 -9.75 5.93
CA GLN A 97 -5.05 -10.12 4.67
C GLN A 97 -6.58 -10.15 4.82
N ALA A 98 -7.08 -10.40 6.04
CA ALA A 98 -8.50 -10.34 6.40
C ALA A 98 -9.17 -8.94 6.39
N ASP A 99 -8.39 -7.85 6.32
CA ASP A 99 -8.88 -6.46 6.35
C ASP A 99 -8.90 -5.80 4.96
N LEU A 100 -8.26 -6.39 3.94
CA LEU A 100 -8.32 -5.92 2.55
C LEU A 100 -9.69 -6.21 1.90
N PRO A 101 -10.29 -7.41 2.01
CA PRO A 101 -11.64 -7.69 1.49
C PRO A 101 -12.73 -6.85 2.15
N LYS A 102 -12.50 -6.40 3.40
CA LYS A 102 -13.43 -5.59 4.20
C LYS A 102 -13.24 -4.08 4.01
N ALA A 103 -12.19 -3.66 3.29
CA ALA A 103 -11.95 -2.26 3.03
C ALA A 103 -12.97 -1.74 2.01
N ASP A 104 -13.43 -0.50 2.24
CA ASP A 104 -14.27 0.21 1.29
C ASP A 104 -13.53 0.32 -0.06
N LEU A 105 -14.26 0.15 -1.18
CA LEU A 105 -13.67 0.06 -2.53
C LEU A 105 -12.76 1.26 -2.84
N LYS A 106 -13.14 2.43 -2.29
CA LYS A 106 -12.43 3.71 -2.39
C LYS A 106 -11.04 3.69 -1.76
N GLN A 107 -10.82 2.86 -0.75
CA GLN A 107 -9.55 2.71 -0.04
C GLN A 107 -8.80 1.45 -0.48
N LEU A 108 -9.45 0.53 -1.19
CA LEU A 108 -8.90 -0.77 -1.52
C LEU A 108 -7.63 -0.65 -2.39
N ALA A 109 -7.66 0.19 -3.41
CA ALA A 109 -6.50 0.41 -4.28
C ALA A 109 -5.28 0.92 -3.48
N GLY A 110 -5.45 2.00 -2.71
CA GLY A 110 -4.37 2.57 -1.90
C GLY A 110 -3.89 1.67 -0.76
N ARG A 111 -4.77 0.88 -0.13
CA ARG A 111 -4.36 -0.09 0.90
C ARG A 111 -3.59 -1.27 0.30
N THR A 112 -3.98 -1.70 -0.90
CA THR A 112 -3.31 -2.80 -1.61
C THR A 112 -1.95 -2.37 -2.14
N GLU A 113 -1.81 -1.13 -2.61
CA GLU A 113 -0.52 -0.54 -2.97
C GLU A 113 0.46 -0.57 -1.79
N ILE A 114 0.04 -0.06 -0.62
CA ILE A 114 0.86 -0.05 0.60
C ILE A 114 1.26 -1.48 1.00
N TRP A 115 0.32 -2.42 0.87
CA TRP A 115 0.57 -3.81 1.18
C TRP A 115 1.55 -4.46 0.19
N LEU A 116 1.40 -4.19 -1.10
CA LEU A 116 2.31 -4.65 -2.16
C LEU A 116 3.73 -4.10 -1.98
N GLU A 117 3.86 -2.84 -1.59
CA GLU A 117 5.15 -2.20 -1.31
C GLU A 117 5.86 -2.87 -0.12
N ALA A 118 5.11 -3.21 0.93
CA ALA A 118 5.64 -3.97 2.08
C ALA A 118 6.10 -5.38 1.70
N GLN A 119 5.45 -6.00 0.69
CA GLN A 119 5.72 -7.36 0.24
C GLN A 119 6.86 -7.47 -0.77
N ARG A 120 7.23 -6.37 -1.41
CA ARG A 120 8.34 -6.25 -2.37
C ARG A 120 9.66 -6.96 -1.99
N PRO A 121 10.20 -6.87 -0.76
CA PRO A 121 11.48 -7.52 -0.41
C PRO A 121 11.42 -9.05 -0.39
N ALA A 122 10.23 -9.64 -0.23
CA ALA A 122 10.05 -11.09 -0.19
C ALA A 122 9.93 -11.74 -1.57
N LEU A 123 9.86 -10.92 -2.64
CA LEU A 123 9.57 -11.34 -4.01
C LEU A 123 10.85 -11.43 -4.87
N PRO A 124 10.88 -12.36 -5.85
CA PRO A 124 12.00 -12.48 -6.78
C PRO A 124 12.10 -11.23 -7.66
N ALA A 125 13.30 -10.92 -8.16
CA ALA A 125 13.57 -9.71 -8.96
C ALA A 125 12.56 -9.43 -10.10
N PRO A 126 12.18 -10.41 -10.95
CA PRO A 126 11.19 -10.19 -12.00
C PRO A 126 9.77 -9.94 -11.47
N ALA A 127 9.38 -10.54 -10.34
CA ALA A 127 8.05 -10.35 -9.77
C ALA A 127 7.88 -8.96 -9.16
N ARG A 128 8.97 -8.36 -8.66
CA ARG A 128 8.95 -6.98 -8.17
C ARG A 128 8.53 -5.98 -9.25
N GLN A 129 8.98 -6.15 -10.49
CA GLN A 129 8.59 -5.27 -11.59
C GLN A 129 7.09 -5.38 -11.92
N LEU A 130 6.53 -6.59 -11.89
CA LEU A 130 5.09 -6.80 -12.12
C LEU A 130 4.24 -6.19 -11.02
N VAL A 131 4.65 -6.38 -9.76
CA VAL A 131 3.97 -5.76 -8.61
C VAL A 131 4.05 -4.23 -8.68
N ASP A 132 5.21 -3.68 -9.04
CA ASP A 132 5.39 -2.24 -9.24
C ASP A 132 4.44 -1.73 -10.37
N GLY A 133 4.30 -2.49 -11.47
CA GLY A 133 3.36 -2.18 -12.57
C GLY A 133 1.89 -2.22 -12.16
N ILE A 134 1.49 -3.24 -11.38
CA ILE A 134 0.14 -3.35 -10.82
C ILE A 134 -0.14 -2.17 -9.88
N GLY A 135 0.82 -1.78 -9.04
CA GLY A 135 0.70 -0.61 -8.17
C GLY A 135 0.37 0.67 -8.94
N VAL A 136 1.08 0.92 -10.05
CA VAL A 136 0.81 2.08 -10.93
C VAL A 136 -0.59 2.00 -11.55
N GLN A 137 -1.00 0.83 -12.03
CA GLN A 137 -2.36 0.66 -12.59
C GLN A 137 -3.44 0.92 -11.54
N LEU A 138 -3.25 0.44 -10.30
CA LEU A 138 -4.17 0.66 -9.20
C LEU A 138 -4.27 2.14 -8.81
N ASP A 139 -3.17 2.89 -8.82
CA ASP A 139 -3.16 4.33 -8.56
C ASP A 139 -3.94 5.10 -9.64
N LEU A 140 -3.74 4.73 -10.92
CA LEU A 140 -4.51 5.29 -12.03
C LEU A 140 -6.02 4.98 -11.95
N LEU A 141 -6.38 3.85 -11.33
CA LEU A 141 -7.76 3.43 -11.12
C LEU A 141 -8.42 4.08 -9.90
N ALA A 142 -7.64 4.57 -8.93
CA ALA A 142 -8.14 5.08 -7.67
C ALA A 142 -9.22 6.18 -7.81
N PRO A 143 -9.11 7.16 -8.73
CA PRO A 143 -10.17 8.16 -8.91
C PRO A 143 -11.47 7.57 -9.46
N GLN A 144 -11.37 6.57 -10.35
CA GLN A 144 -12.53 5.92 -10.97
C GLN A 144 -13.25 5.02 -9.96
N LEU A 145 -12.50 4.35 -9.08
CA LEU A 145 -13.07 3.56 -8.00
C LEU A 145 -13.76 4.40 -6.92
N GLN A 146 -13.44 5.69 -6.81
CA GLN A 146 -14.11 6.60 -5.87
C GLN A 146 -15.52 7.00 -6.30
N THR A 147 -15.74 7.09 -7.62
CA THR A 147 -17.03 7.46 -8.22
C THR A 147 -17.88 6.25 -8.58
N LEU A 148 -17.27 5.06 -8.71
CA LEU A 148 -17.95 3.82 -8.99
C LEU A 148 -18.85 3.37 -7.83
N ASP A 149 -20.06 2.91 -8.16
CA ASP A 149 -20.95 2.28 -7.21
C ASP A 149 -20.45 0.86 -6.85
N ALA A 150 -20.31 0.62 -5.54
CA ALA A 150 -19.83 -0.63 -4.96
C ALA A 150 -20.77 -1.82 -5.22
N ALA A 151 -22.03 -1.59 -5.57
CA ALA A 151 -23.00 -2.62 -5.93
C ALA A 151 -22.84 -3.14 -7.37
N THR A 152 -21.99 -2.51 -8.19
CA THR A 152 -21.81 -2.93 -9.59
C THR A 152 -21.01 -4.24 -9.71
N PRO A 153 -21.29 -5.08 -10.73
CA PRO A 153 -20.49 -6.28 -11.00
C PRO A 153 -19.01 -5.98 -11.24
N ALA A 154 -18.69 -4.85 -11.88
CA ALA A 154 -17.33 -4.40 -12.11
C ALA A 154 -16.59 -4.09 -10.79
N ALA A 155 -17.25 -3.39 -9.85
CA ALA A 155 -16.70 -3.12 -8.53
C ALA A 155 -16.44 -4.41 -7.73
N ALA A 156 -17.36 -5.38 -7.80
CA ALA A 156 -17.20 -6.67 -7.14
C ALA A 156 -16.00 -7.46 -7.71
N ASN A 157 -15.81 -7.45 -9.04
CA ASN A 157 -14.69 -8.13 -9.68
C ASN A 157 -13.34 -7.51 -9.30
N ILE A 158 -13.24 -6.17 -9.32
CA ILE A 158 -12.02 -5.46 -8.91
C ILE A 158 -11.72 -5.73 -7.43
N ARG A 159 -12.74 -5.74 -6.56
CA ARG A 159 -12.56 -6.08 -5.15
C ARG A 159 -11.98 -7.48 -4.97
N LYS A 160 -12.49 -8.45 -5.74
CA LYS A 160 -12.00 -9.83 -5.70
C LYS A 160 -10.55 -9.93 -6.18
N LEU A 161 -10.25 -9.38 -7.36
CA LEU A 161 -8.90 -9.42 -7.94
C LEU A 161 -7.85 -8.78 -7.02
N VAL A 162 -8.16 -7.60 -6.47
CA VAL A 162 -7.19 -6.76 -5.74
C VAL A 162 -7.17 -7.09 -4.24
N GLY A 163 -8.34 -7.42 -3.67
CA GLY A 163 -8.50 -7.66 -2.23
C GLY A 163 -8.37 -9.11 -1.81
N GLU A 164 -8.58 -10.07 -2.71
CA GLU A 164 -8.56 -11.51 -2.41
C GLU A 164 -7.49 -12.23 -3.23
N ASP A 165 -7.63 -12.24 -4.56
CA ASP A 165 -6.82 -13.10 -5.43
C ASP A 165 -5.33 -12.70 -5.42
N LEU A 166 -5.04 -11.41 -5.52
CA LEU A 166 -3.66 -10.90 -5.51
C LEU A 166 -2.97 -11.13 -4.15
N PRO A 167 -3.58 -10.76 -3.00
CA PRO A 167 -3.02 -11.08 -1.70
C PRO A 167 -2.83 -12.57 -1.46
N GLU A 168 -3.79 -13.40 -1.88
CA GLU A 168 -3.73 -14.85 -1.73
C GLU A 168 -2.57 -15.47 -2.52
N LEU A 169 -2.37 -15.04 -3.78
CA LEU A 169 -1.29 -15.54 -4.62
C LEU A 169 0.09 -15.29 -3.98
N VAL A 170 0.33 -14.06 -3.53
CA VAL A 170 1.59 -13.67 -2.89
C VAL A 170 1.74 -14.37 -1.53
N ALA A 171 0.66 -14.52 -0.76
CA ALA A 171 0.68 -15.28 0.49
C ALA A 171 1.03 -16.75 0.28
N GLY A 172 0.45 -17.37 -0.74
CA GLY A 172 0.74 -18.75 -1.13
C GLY A 172 2.22 -18.95 -1.44
N TYR A 173 2.80 -18.04 -2.22
CA TYR A 173 4.24 -18.04 -2.50
C TYR A 173 5.10 -17.86 -1.24
N GLN A 174 4.69 -17.00 -0.30
CA GLN A 174 5.45 -16.75 0.93
C GLN A 174 5.47 -17.92 1.90
N ARG A 175 4.43 -18.77 1.89
CA ARG A 175 4.40 -20.01 2.70
C ARG A 175 5.46 -21.01 2.25
N ILE A 176 5.98 -20.90 1.02
CA ILE A 176 7.01 -21.77 0.49
C ILE A 176 8.38 -21.32 1.05
N PRO A 177 9.15 -22.22 1.70
CA PRO A 177 10.50 -21.91 2.19
C PRO A 177 11.42 -21.46 1.06
N ALA A 178 12.27 -20.45 1.31
CA ALA A 178 13.11 -19.83 0.27
C ALA A 178 14.00 -20.82 -0.50
N GLY A 179 14.49 -21.87 0.16
CA GLY A 179 15.32 -22.91 -0.48
C GLY A 179 14.58 -23.74 -1.54
N LEU A 180 13.26 -23.86 -1.44
CA LEU A 180 12.43 -24.69 -2.33
C LEU A 180 11.79 -23.91 -3.48
N ARG A 181 11.97 -22.58 -3.53
CA ARG A 181 11.27 -21.72 -4.50
C ARG A 181 11.81 -21.82 -5.93
N GLY A 182 13.08 -22.23 -6.05
CA GLY A 182 13.73 -22.52 -7.33
C GLY A 182 13.63 -23.99 -7.75
N GLU A 183 13.06 -24.87 -6.92
CA GLU A 183 12.93 -26.28 -7.26
C GLU A 183 11.66 -26.52 -8.09
N ALA A 184 11.81 -27.21 -9.21
CA ALA A 184 10.68 -27.53 -10.06
C ALA A 184 9.79 -28.56 -9.39
N HIS A 185 8.52 -28.20 -9.19
CA HIS A 185 7.49 -29.10 -8.69
C HIS A 185 6.36 -29.17 -9.72
N ALA A 186 5.99 -30.39 -10.14
CA ALA A 186 5.00 -30.61 -11.19
C ALA A 186 5.29 -29.83 -12.51
N GLY A 187 6.58 -29.70 -12.87
CA GLY A 187 7.00 -29.12 -14.15
C GLY A 187 7.16 -27.59 -14.18
N ARG A 188 6.94 -26.89 -13.06
CA ARG A 188 7.25 -25.46 -12.91
C ARG A 188 7.84 -25.16 -11.53
N THR A 189 8.63 -24.11 -11.44
CA THR A 189 9.09 -23.61 -10.14
C THR A 189 7.99 -22.73 -9.48
N PRO A 190 7.97 -22.64 -8.14
CA PRO A 190 7.16 -21.65 -7.43
C PRO A 190 7.40 -20.21 -7.92
N ASP A 191 8.64 -19.85 -8.24
CA ASP A 191 8.99 -18.54 -8.80
C ASP A 191 8.29 -18.29 -10.15
N GLU A 192 8.34 -19.26 -11.06
CA GLU A 192 7.65 -19.17 -12.37
C GLU A 192 6.13 -19.13 -12.23
N THR A 193 5.59 -19.89 -11.27
CA THR A 193 4.15 -19.95 -11.01
C THR A 193 3.63 -18.61 -10.49
N LEU A 194 4.36 -17.99 -9.55
CA LEU A 194 4.07 -16.64 -9.06
C LEU A 194 4.13 -15.62 -10.21
N LEU A 195 5.17 -15.67 -11.05
CA LEU A 195 5.31 -14.77 -12.19
C LEU A 195 4.15 -14.90 -13.18
N GLY A 196 3.73 -16.14 -13.46
CA GLY A 196 2.58 -16.42 -14.33
C GLY A 196 1.28 -15.87 -13.76
N GLY A 197 1.04 -16.10 -12.47
CA GLY A 197 -0.15 -15.60 -11.77
C GLY A 197 -0.20 -14.08 -11.71
N LEU A 198 0.92 -13.42 -11.38
CA LEU A 198 0.99 -11.96 -11.33
C LEU A 198 0.76 -11.32 -12.71
N LYS A 199 1.31 -11.89 -13.79
CA LYS A 199 1.03 -11.44 -15.16
C LYS A 199 -0.43 -11.61 -15.56
N MET A 200 -1.08 -12.67 -15.10
CA MET A 200 -2.51 -12.88 -15.35
C MET A 200 -3.33 -11.83 -14.62
N LEU A 201 -3.07 -11.62 -13.33
CA LEU A 201 -3.77 -10.60 -12.53
C LEU A 201 -3.59 -9.19 -13.08
N GLU A 202 -2.37 -8.82 -13.50
CA GLU A 202 -2.10 -7.51 -14.12
C GLU A 202 -2.97 -7.29 -15.38
N ARG A 203 -3.09 -8.31 -16.24
CA ARG A 203 -3.95 -8.22 -17.43
C ARG A 203 -5.42 -8.08 -17.07
N GLU A 204 -5.92 -8.92 -16.15
CA GLU A 204 -7.32 -8.89 -15.72
C GLU A 204 -7.70 -7.56 -15.06
N ILE A 205 -6.81 -7.00 -14.23
CA ILE A 205 -6.97 -5.67 -13.64
C ILE A 205 -7.02 -4.61 -14.74
N GLY A 206 -6.14 -4.68 -15.73
CA GLY A 206 -6.14 -3.78 -16.89
C GLY A 206 -7.38 -3.91 -17.78
N ASP A 207 -7.91 -5.12 -17.95
CA ASP A 207 -9.12 -5.37 -18.73
C ASP A 207 -10.37 -4.85 -18.00
N ALA A 208 -10.46 -5.11 -16.69
CA ALA A 208 -11.51 -4.56 -15.83
C ALA A 208 -11.49 -3.02 -15.82
N ALA A 209 -10.29 -2.42 -15.77
CA ALA A 209 -10.10 -0.98 -15.87
C ALA A 209 -10.63 -0.39 -17.19
N ARG A 210 -10.33 -1.03 -18.32
CA ARG A 210 -10.82 -0.56 -19.63
C ARG A 210 -12.34 -0.72 -19.76
N SER A 211 -12.90 -1.81 -19.23
CA SER A 211 -14.35 -2.02 -19.20
C SER A 211 -15.06 -0.94 -18.36
N LEU A 212 -14.48 -0.57 -17.21
CA LEU A 212 -14.98 0.52 -16.38
C LEU A 212 -14.95 1.86 -17.12
N ALA A 213 -13.84 2.17 -17.80
CA ALA A 213 -13.70 3.38 -18.58
C ALA A 213 -14.70 3.45 -19.76
N ALA A 214 -14.93 2.34 -20.45
CA ALA A 214 -15.91 2.27 -21.55
C ALA A 214 -17.33 2.63 -21.07
N GLY A 215 -17.74 2.13 -19.91
CA GLY A 215 -19.05 2.46 -19.34
C GLY A 215 -19.24 3.95 -19.01
N GLU A 216 -18.18 4.65 -18.61
CA GLU A 216 -18.25 6.10 -18.38
C GLU A 216 -18.30 6.90 -19.70
N ILE A 217 -17.62 6.42 -20.75
CA ILE A 217 -17.69 7.01 -22.09
C ILE A 217 -19.12 6.89 -22.65
N ASP A 218 -19.75 5.73 -22.49
CA ASP A 218 -21.13 5.50 -22.96
C ASP A 218 -22.15 6.40 -22.25
N LYS A 219 -21.98 6.60 -20.93
CA LYS A 219 -22.80 7.54 -20.15
C LYS A 219 -22.63 8.97 -20.65
N LEU A 220 -21.41 9.37 -21.00
CA LEU A 220 -21.13 10.70 -21.55
C LEU A 220 -21.84 10.89 -22.89
N ALA A 221 -21.71 9.92 -23.81
CA ALA A 221 -22.36 9.96 -25.12
C ALA A 221 -23.90 10.03 -25.00
N THR A 222 -24.49 9.30 -24.04
CA THR A 222 -25.94 9.35 -23.79
C THR A 222 -26.38 10.72 -23.31
N ARG A 223 -25.61 11.36 -22.41
CA ARG A 223 -25.90 12.72 -21.92
C ARG A 223 -25.81 13.75 -23.03
N GLU A 224 -24.79 13.65 -23.89
CA GLU A 224 -24.66 14.53 -25.05
C GLU A 224 -25.88 14.40 -25.97
N ARG A 225 -26.30 13.17 -26.29
CA ARG A 225 -27.47 12.93 -27.13
C ARG A 225 -28.75 13.47 -26.51
N TYR A 226 -28.94 13.31 -25.20
CA TYR A 226 -30.08 13.87 -24.48
C TYR A 226 -30.09 15.41 -24.55
N LEU A 227 -28.93 16.06 -24.38
CA LEU A 227 -28.82 17.51 -24.46
C LEU A 227 -29.12 18.02 -25.88
N GLN A 228 -28.63 17.35 -26.91
CA GLN A 228 -28.97 17.67 -28.30
C GLN A 228 -30.48 17.60 -28.51
N LEU A 229 -31.13 16.50 -28.11
CA LEU A 229 -32.59 16.36 -28.26
C LEU A 229 -33.37 17.41 -27.47
N LYS A 230 -32.95 17.71 -26.23
CA LYS A 230 -33.64 18.66 -25.37
C LYS A 230 -33.53 20.09 -25.90
N TYR A 231 -32.37 20.53 -26.37
CA TYR A 231 -32.14 21.93 -26.74
C TYR A 231 -32.30 22.21 -28.24
N GLN A 232 -31.87 21.30 -29.13
CA GLN A 232 -32.11 21.46 -30.57
C GLN A 232 -33.56 21.17 -30.95
N GLY A 233 -34.27 20.34 -30.16
CA GLY A 233 -35.71 20.11 -30.34
C GLY A 233 -36.58 21.30 -29.92
N LEU A 234 -36.10 22.15 -28.99
CA LEU A 234 -36.81 23.36 -28.56
C LEU A 234 -36.68 24.49 -29.60
N GLU A 235 -35.54 24.64 -30.28
CA GLU A 235 -35.36 25.63 -31.34
C GLU A 235 -36.24 25.37 -32.58
N ALA A 236 -36.61 24.12 -32.83
CA ALA A 236 -37.48 23.74 -33.95
C ALA A 236 -38.98 24.04 -33.69
N ASP A 237 -39.41 24.05 -32.42
CA ASP A 237 -40.80 24.29 -32.02
C ASP A 237 -41.09 25.78 -31.75
N ASP A 238 -40.05 26.58 -31.47
CA ASP A 238 -40.13 28.03 -31.24
C ASP A 238 -39.97 28.86 -32.53
N THR A 239 -39.99 28.24 -33.71
CA THR A 239 -40.16 28.97 -34.98
C THR A 239 -41.66 29.19 -35.21
N PRO A 240 -42.23 30.38 -34.93
CA PRO A 240 -43.63 30.63 -35.24
C PRO A 240 -43.75 30.55 -36.75
N GLY A 241 -44.63 29.66 -37.24
CA GLY A 241 -44.95 29.60 -38.65
C GLY A 241 -45.21 31.00 -39.18
N ALA A 242 -44.33 31.48 -40.06
CA ALA A 242 -44.59 32.62 -40.90
C ALA A 242 -45.69 32.21 -41.88
N GLY A 243 -46.94 32.38 -41.44
CA GLY A 243 -48.15 32.33 -42.26
C GLY A 243 -48.71 33.73 -42.44
#